data_AF-A0A068SNX7-F1
#
_entry.id   AF-A0A068SNX7-F1
#
_cell.length_a   1.000
_cell.length_b   1.000
_cell.length_c   1.000
_cell.angle_alpha   90.00
_cell.angle_beta   90.00
_cell.angle_gamma   90.00
#
_symmetry.space_group_name_H-M   'P 1'
#
loop_
_entity.id
_entity.type
_entity.pdbx_description
1 polymer ?
#
loop_
_entity_poly.entity_id
_entity_poly.type
_entity_poly.pdbx_seq_one_letter_code
_entity_poly.pdbx_strand_id
1 'polypeptide(L)' 'MSQSFPPIPEVLLTELEKNFPPSYPDLKQSERELWAKAGEGRVVQFLRFQFEEQNKGRLKRSP' A
#
# COMPACT_ATOMS: atom_id res chain seq x y z
N MET A 1 13.54 -15.18 -15.33
CA MET A 1 12.43 -15.62 -14.46
C MET A 1 11.62 -14.38 -14.11
N SER A 2 10.33 -14.33 -14.46
CA SER A 2 9.45 -13.25 -14.02
C SER A 2 9.23 -13.40 -12.51
N GLN A 3 10.00 -12.68 -11.69
CA GLN A 3 9.73 -12.62 -10.24
C GLN A 3 8.43 -11.85 -10.05
N SER A 4 7.33 -12.59 -9.93
CA SER A 4 6.07 -12.05 -9.42
C SER A 4 6.28 -11.49 -8.01
N PHE A 5 5.65 -10.37 -7.70
CA PHE A 5 5.69 -9.78 -6.36
C PHE A 5 5.29 -10.80 -5.29
N PRO A 6 5.96 -10.87 -4.12
CA PRO A 6 5.63 -11.83 -3.07
C PRO A 6 4.18 -11.67 -2.58
N PRO A 7 3.51 -12.76 -2.16
CA PRO A 7 2.13 -12.70 -1.68
C PRO A 7 2.02 -11.77 -0.47
N ILE A 8 1.02 -10.88 -0.52
CA ILE A 8 0.79 -9.90 0.54
C ILE A 8 -0.34 -10.40 1.44
N PRO A 9 -0.12 -10.62 2.75
CA PRO A 9 -1.19 -10.95 3.67
C PRO A 9 -2.13 -9.77 3.89
N GLU A 10 -3.44 -9.99 3.75
CA GLU A 10 -4.45 -8.94 3.93
C GLU A 10 -4.39 -8.31 5.33
N VAL A 11 -4.23 -9.14 6.38
CA VAL A 11 -4.14 -8.67 7.77
C VAL A 11 -2.97 -7.71 7.97
N LEU A 12 -1.80 -8.01 7.39
CA LEU A 12 -0.63 -7.15 7.48
C LEU A 12 -0.89 -5.82 6.76
N LEU A 13 -1.46 -5.88 5.55
CA LEU A 13 -1.76 -4.68 4.78
C LEU A 13 -2.78 -3.79 5.49
N THR A 14 -3.82 -4.37 6.07
CA THR A 14 -4.83 -3.63 6.86
C THR A 14 -4.21 -2.94 8.08
N GLU A 15 -3.29 -3.59 8.80
CA GLU A 15 -2.60 -2.94 9.92
C GLU A 15 -1.66 -1.83 9.44
N LEU A 16 -0.97 -1.99 8.31
CA LEU A 16 -0.14 -0.93 7.74
C LEU A 16 -0.96 0.30 7.35
N GLU A 17 -2.14 0.14 6.75
CA GLU A 17 -3.03 1.25 6.39
C GLU A 17 -3.52 2.05 7.60
N LYS A 18 -3.76 1.38 8.73
CA LYS A 18 -4.13 2.06 9.99
C LYS A 18 -2.96 2.88 10.55
N ASN A 19 -1.74 2.34 10.50
CA ASN A 19 -0.55 2.97 11.07
C ASN A 19 0.03 4.06 10.16
N PHE A 20 -0.17 3.96 8.85
CA PHE A 20 0.34 4.88 7.84
C PHE A 20 -0.80 5.37 6.93
N PRO A 21 -1.78 6.11 7.48
CA PRO A 21 -2.89 6.60 6.70
C PRO A 21 -2.41 7.61 5.64
N PRO A 22 -3.16 7.80 4.55
CA PRO A 22 -2.94 8.92 3.64
C PRO A 22 -2.95 10.23 4.43
N SER A 23 -1.79 10.87 4.55
CA SER A 23 -1.69 12.15 5.24
C SER A 23 -1.90 13.28 4.24
N TYR A 24 -2.74 14.23 4.61
CA TYR A 24 -2.76 15.53 3.97
C TYR A 24 -1.64 16.39 4.55
N PRO A 25 -1.03 17.28 3.74
CA PRO A 25 -0.08 18.27 4.23
C PRO A 25 -0.70 19.12 5.34
N ASP A 26 -0.03 19.23 6.50
CA ASP A 26 -0.30 20.30 7.46
C ASP A 26 0.70 21.44 7.23
N LEU A 27 0.20 22.69 7.22
CA LEU A 27 1.00 23.90 7.09
C LEU A 27 2.06 24.06 8.20
N LYS A 28 1.92 23.33 9.30
CA LYS A 28 2.88 23.32 10.41
C LYS A 28 4.04 22.33 10.22
N GLN A 29 3.97 21.44 9.24
CA GLN A 29 5.03 20.45 8.99
C GLN A 29 6.19 21.06 8.22
N SER A 30 7.40 20.65 8.57
CA SER A 30 8.56 20.91 7.72
C SER A 30 8.46 20.11 6.42
N GLU A 31 9.13 20.59 5.37
CA GLU A 31 9.20 19.89 4.08
C GLU A 31 9.71 18.45 4.23
N ARG A 32 10.72 18.24 5.09
CA ARG A 32 11.29 16.90 5.35
C ARG A 32 10.27 15.94 5.95
N GLU A 33 9.47 16.40 6.91
CA GLU A 33 8.43 15.59 7.56
C GLU A 33 7.32 15.24 6.58
N LEU A 34 6.96 16.20 5.72
CA LEU A 34 5.97 16.00 4.66
C LEU A 34 6.43 14.93 3.66
N TRP A 35 7.69 14.99 3.20
CA TRP A 35 8.26 13.97 2.32
C TRP A 35 8.33 12.59 2.97
N ALA A 36 8.72 12.52 4.25
CA ALA A 36 8.76 11.26 4.97
C ALA A 36 7.37 10.61 5.06
N LYS A 37 6.35 11.38 5.46
CA LYS A 37 4.97 10.92 5.57
C LYS A 37 4.36 10.55 4.22
N ALA A 38 4.64 11.33 3.18
CA ALA A 38 4.21 11.01 1.82
C ALA A 38 4.86 9.71 1.32
N GLY A 39 6.13 9.47 1.65
CA GLY A 39 6.85 8.25 1.33
C GLY A 39 6.24 7.01 1.98
N GLU A 40 5.94 7.07 3.28
CA GLU A 40 5.25 6.02 4.03
C GLU A 40 3.92 5.63 3.36
N GLY A 41 3.05 6.62 3.10
CA GLY A 41 1.75 6.38 2.45
C GLY A 41 1.87 5.79 1.05
N ARG A 42 2.87 6.23 0.26
CA ARG A 42 3.09 5.72 -1.10
C ARG A 42 3.46 4.24 -1.10
N VAL A 43 4.25 3.77 -0.14
CA VAL A 43 4.60 2.35 0.00
C VAL A 43 3.36 1.52 0.31
N VAL A 44 2.52 1.97 1.23
CA VAL A 44 1.29 1.24 1.60
C VAL A 44 0.31 1.17 0.42
N GLN A 45 0.13 2.27 -0.32
CA GLN A 45 -0.70 2.28 -1.53
C GLN A 45 -0.18 1.33 -2.61
N PHE A 46 1.14 1.25 -2.79
CA PHE A 46 1.76 0.31 -3.71
C PHE A 46 1.49 -1.15 -3.30
N LEU A 47 1.58 -1.48 -2.01
CA LEU A 47 1.26 -2.82 -1.51
C LEU A 47 -0.22 -3.15 -1.70
N ARG A 48 -1.13 -2.19 -1.50
CA ARG A 48 -2.56 -2.36 -1.81
C ARG A 48 -2.81 -2.69 -3.27
N PHE A 49 -2.19 -1.93 -4.18
CA PHE A 49 -2.28 -2.20 -5.61
C PHE A 49 -1.79 -3.62 -5.95
N GLN A 50 -0.64 -4.04 -5.43
CA GLN A 50 -0.11 -5.38 -5.70
C GLN A 50 -0.99 -6.49 -5.12
N PHE A 51 -1.57 -6.29 -3.94
CA PHE A 51 -2.52 -7.22 -3.35
C PHE A 51 -3.76 -7.38 -4.24
N GLU A 52 -4.28 -6.28 -4.80
CA GLU A 52 -5.41 -6.33 -5.74
C GLU A 52 -5.04 -7.08 -7.03
N GLU A 53 -3.86 -6.83 -7.60
CA GLU A 53 -3.38 -7.56 -8.78
C GLU A 53 -3.28 -9.07 -8.51
N GLN A 54 -2.78 -9.47 -7.33
CA GLN A 54 -2.72 -10.88 -6.91
C GLN A 54 -4.11 -11.53 -6.83
N ASN A 55 -5.15 -10.75 -6.53
CA ASN A 55 -6.52 -11.23 -6.35
C ASN A 55 -7.38 -11.14 -7.62
N LYS A 56 -7.07 -10.25 -8.57
CA LYS A 56 -7.78 -10.14 -9.86
C LYS A 56 -7.76 -11.45 -10.66
N GLY A 57 -6.73 -12.28 -10.47
CA GLY A 57 -6.64 -13.62 -11.07
C GLY A 57 -7.56 -14.68 -10.44
N ARG A 58 -8.06 -14.46 -9.22
CA ARG A 58 -8.93 -15.42 -8.49
C ARG A 58 -10.39 -15.33 -8.93
N LEU A 59 -10.88 -14.14 -9.27
CA LEU A 59 -12.28 -13.90 -9.66
C LEU A 59 -12.64 -14.44 -11.06
N LYS A 60 -11.66 -14.63 -11.96
CA LYS A 60 -11.89 -15.17 -13.31
C LYS A 60 -12.05 -16.70 -13.37
N ARG A 61 -11.93 -17.40 -12.23
CA ARG A 61 -12.00 -18.88 -12.15
C ARG A 61 -13.18 -19.38 -11.30
N SER A 62 -14.21 -18.56 -11.10
CA SER A 62 -15.48 -19.08 -10.59
C SER A 62 -16.24 -19.75 -11.75
N PRO A 63 -16.66 -21.01 -11.62
CA PRO A 63 -17.41 -21.74 -12.65
C PRO A 63 -18.80 -21.15 -12.91
#